data_AF-A0A2H5ZPP4-F1
#
_entry.id   AF-A0A2H5ZPP4-F1
#
_cell.length_a   1.000
_cell.length_b   1.000
_cell.length_c   1.000
_cell.angle_alpha   90.00
_cell.angle_beta   90.00
_cell.angle_gamma   90.00
#
_symmetry.space_group_name_H-M   'P 1'
#
loop_
_entity.id
_entity.type
_entity.pdbx_description
1 polymer ?
#
loop_
_entity_poly.entity_id
_entity_poly.type
_entity_poly.pdbx_seq_one_letter_code
_entity_poly.pdbx_strand_id
1 'polypeptide(L)'
;MWHGGISGENSLFLHAKRPVRDRDKTSPYLHELFHVLQPFKPGADADWFVEGLAEFYSLELQRRAGLLDERTFFKALRLFERYGVWNVDLRTQHDNSATNNSAPLVLYALDQRLQRLTAGKARLDDVVRRLGEYQKPVDSAALQLAAEAVAGQSLAQFFQRYVYAGQIPRFNRVD
;
A
#
# COMPACT_ATOMS: atom_id res chain seq x y z
N MET A 1 1.61 -12.04 -12.13
CA MET A 1 2.97 -11.50 -11.86
C MET A 1 4.05 -12.07 -12.81
N TRP A 2 4.03 -11.70 -14.11
CA TRP A 2 5.26 -11.71 -14.93
C TRP A 2 5.25 -10.50 -15.87
N HIS A 3 5.55 -9.33 -15.32
CA HIS A 3 5.67 -8.08 -16.10
C HIS A 3 6.72 -7.10 -15.54
N GLY A 4 7.65 -7.48 -14.66
CA GLY A 4 8.60 -6.49 -14.12
C GLY A 4 9.74 -7.07 -13.31
N GLY A 5 9.37 -7.76 -12.24
CA GLY A 5 10.27 -8.42 -11.30
C GLY A 5 9.57 -9.55 -10.56
N ILE A 6 10.33 -10.22 -9.71
CA ILE A 6 9.84 -11.17 -8.71
C ILE A 6 10.81 -11.13 -7.52
N SER A 7 10.27 -11.21 -6.31
CA SER A 7 11.03 -11.34 -5.07
C SER A 7 10.93 -12.77 -4.52
N GLY A 8 12.01 -13.19 -3.88
CA GLY A 8 12.12 -14.43 -3.11
C GLY A 8 12.76 -14.13 -1.76
N GLU A 9 13.05 -15.16 -0.97
CA GLU A 9 13.69 -14.96 0.33
C GLU A 9 15.02 -14.22 0.18
N ASN A 10 15.08 -13.00 0.75
CA ASN A 10 16.24 -12.09 0.72
C ASN A 10 16.81 -11.79 -0.69
N SER A 11 16.01 -11.92 -1.74
CA SER A 11 16.46 -11.73 -3.12
C SER A 11 15.35 -11.17 -4.00
N LEU A 12 15.72 -10.45 -5.06
CA LEU A 12 14.80 -10.01 -6.09
C LEU A 12 15.45 -10.13 -7.46
N PHE A 13 14.64 -10.47 -8.46
CA PHE A 13 15.03 -10.65 -9.85
C PHE A 13 14.23 -9.67 -10.69
N LEU A 14 14.91 -8.96 -11.58
CA LEU A 14 14.31 -7.90 -12.37
C LEU A 14 14.55 -8.14 -13.86
N HIS A 15 13.54 -7.82 -14.66
CA HIS A 15 13.67 -7.91 -16.09
C HIS A 15 14.49 -6.71 -16.61
N ALA A 16 15.70 -6.95 -17.10
CA ALA A 16 16.69 -5.92 -17.46
C ALA A 16 16.20 -4.84 -18.45
N LYS A 17 15.17 -5.14 -19.26
CA LYS A 17 14.57 -4.18 -20.21
C LYS A 17 13.46 -3.29 -19.60
N ARG A 18 13.15 -3.43 -18.31
CA ARG A 18 12.10 -2.65 -17.68
C ARG A 18 12.63 -1.27 -17.32
N PRO A 19 11.89 -0.20 -17.63
CA PRO A 19 12.27 1.13 -17.18
C PRO A 19 12.21 1.18 -15.65
N VAL A 20 13.03 2.05 -15.05
CA VAL A 20 12.99 2.33 -13.59
C VAL A 20 11.58 2.75 -13.14
N ARG A 21 10.77 3.29 -14.06
CA ARG A 21 9.35 3.64 -13.87
C ARG A 21 8.50 3.08 -15.00
N ASP A 22 7.42 2.40 -14.68
CA ASP A 22 6.47 1.91 -15.70
C ASP A 22 5.47 3.02 -16.12
N ARG A 23 4.58 2.69 -17.05
CA ARG A 23 3.53 3.56 -17.60
C ARG A 23 2.64 4.15 -16.50
N ASP A 24 2.39 3.38 -15.45
CA ASP A 24 1.59 3.76 -14.28
C ASP A 24 2.39 4.52 -13.21
N LYS A 25 3.65 4.86 -13.51
CA LYS A 25 4.57 5.67 -12.70
C LYS A 25 5.08 5.00 -11.43
N THR A 26 4.60 3.81 -11.13
CA THR A 26 5.16 2.89 -10.14
C THR A 26 6.56 2.45 -10.56
N SER A 27 7.38 2.06 -9.58
CA SER A 27 8.72 1.53 -9.83
C SER A 27 8.75 0.04 -9.50
N PRO A 28 8.84 -0.85 -10.51
CA PRO A 28 8.96 -2.28 -10.27
C PRO A 28 10.14 -2.64 -9.37
N TYR A 29 11.22 -1.83 -9.41
CA TYR A 29 12.39 -2.00 -8.56
C TYR A 29 12.06 -1.76 -7.08
N LEU A 30 11.37 -0.66 -6.77
CA LEU A 30 10.99 -0.32 -5.40
C LEU A 30 9.87 -1.23 -4.87
N HIS A 31 8.98 -1.71 -5.75
CA HIS A 31 7.98 -2.71 -5.42
C HIS A 31 8.63 -4.00 -4.91
N GLU A 32 9.52 -4.60 -5.70
CA GLU A 32 10.21 -5.82 -5.28
C GLU A 32 11.16 -5.58 -4.09
N LEU A 33 11.78 -4.40 -4.01
CA LEU A 33 12.61 -4.04 -2.86
C LEU A 33 11.78 -3.98 -1.58
N PHE A 34 10.56 -3.46 -1.63
CA PHE A 34 9.66 -3.48 -0.48
C PHE A 34 9.37 -4.91 -0.04
N HIS A 35 9.07 -5.82 -0.97
CA HIS A 35 8.82 -7.22 -0.65
C HIS A 35 10.00 -7.89 0.07
N VAL A 36 11.23 -7.53 -0.28
CA VAL A 36 12.45 -8.01 0.40
C VAL A 36 12.66 -7.37 1.76
N LEU A 37 12.32 -6.09 1.92
CA LEU A 37 12.60 -5.31 3.14
C LEU A 37 11.45 -5.30 4.14
N GLN A 38 10.26 -5.79 3.78
CA GLN A 38 9.10 -5.77 4.67
C GLN A 38 9.45 -6.46 6.00
N PRO A 39 9.16 -5.83 7.16
CA PRO A 39 9.69 -6.31 8.43
C PRO A 39 8.84 -7.41 9.08
N PHE A 40 7.79 -7.87 8.42
CA PHE A 40 6.80 -8.80 8.97
C PHE A 40 6.59 -10.01 8.05
N LYS A 41 6.06 -11.10 8.61
CA LYS A 41 5.66 -12.28 7.83
C LYS A 41 4.18 -12.18 7.46
N PRO A 42 3.78 -12.37 6.20
CA PRO A 42 2.38 -12.32 5.79
C PRO A 42 1.58 -13.49 6.39
N GLY A 43 0.37 -13.18 6.88
CA GLY A 43 -0.63 -14.13 7.36
C GLY A 43 -1.65 -14.51 6.28
N ALA A 44 -2.76 -15.15 6.69
CA ALA A 44 -3.69 -15.83 5.78
C ALA A 44 -4.45 -14.92 4.80
N ASP A 45 -4.70 -13.65 5.14
CA ASP A 45 -5.44 -12.70 4.31
C ASP A 45 -4.59 -11.46 3.96
N ALA A 46 -3.27 -11.61 3.96
CA ALA A 46 -2.32 -10.50 3.88
C ALA A 46 -2.03 -10.01 2.45
N ASP A 47 -2.33 -10.81 1.43
CA ASP A 47 -1.98 -10.54 0.04
C ASP A 47 -2.34 -9.12 -0.41
N TRP A 48 -3.54 -8.64 -0.06
CA TRP A 48 -4.01 -7.32 -0.47
C TRP A 48 -3.12 -6.20 0.06
N PHE A 49 -2.72 -6.25 1.34
CA PHE A 49 -1.93 -5.16 1.92
C PHE A 49 -0.44 -5.36 1.69
N VAL A 50 0.04 -6.58 1.49
CA VAL A 50 1.44 -6.84 1.12
C VAL A 50 1.74 -6.25 -0.26
N GLU A 51 0.95 -6.62 -1.28
CA GLU A 51 1.06 -6.02 -2.61
C GLU A 51 0.70 -4.53 -2.60
N GLY A 52 -0.32 -4.14 -1.85
CA GLY A 52 -0.72 -2.74 -1.74
C GLY A 52 0.35 -1.85 -1.11
N LEU A 53 1.09 -2.34 -0.10
CA LEU A 53 2.20 -1.59 0.50
C LEU A 53 3.36 -1.50 -0.49
N ALA A 54 3.68 -2.57 -1.20
CA ALA A 54 4.72 -2.58 -2.23
C ALA A 54 4.41 -1.55 -3.33
N GLU A 55 3.18 -1.52 -3.86
CA GLU A 55 2.76 -0.53 -4.87
C GLU A 55 2.75 0.89 -4.32
N PHE A 56 2.23 1.10 -3.10
CA PHE A 56 2.19 2.41 -2.46
C PHE A 56 3.60 2.99 -2.25
N TYR A 57 4.51 2.23 -1.65
CA TYR A 57 5.88 2.68 -1.43
C TYR A 57 6.68 2.80 -2.73
N SER A 58 6.31 2.06 -3.79
CA SER A 58 6.90 2.27 -5.11
C SER A 58 6.69 3.69 -5.63
N LEU A 59 5.61 4.37 -5.24
CA LEU A 59 5.33 5.77 -5.56
C LEU A 59 5.84 6.72 -4.48
N GLU A 60 5.50 6.45 -3.23
CA GLU A 60 5.73 7.36 -2.11
C GLU A 60 7.23 7.60 -1.85
N LEU A 61 8.07 6.57 -2.00
CA LEU A 61 9.51 6.72 -1.85
C LEU A 61 10.12 7.60 -2.95
N GLN A 62 9.63 7.48 -4.19
CA GLN A 62 10.05 8.37 -5.27
C GLN A 62 9.63 9.82 -4.99
N ARG A 63 8.40 10.02 -4.50
CA ARG A 63 7.89 11.36 -4.15
C ARG A 63 8.74 12.00 -3.06
N ARG A 64 9.01 11.27 -1.97
CA ARG A 64 9.85 11.75 -0.86
C ARG A 64 11.31 12.01 -1.26
N ALA A 65 11.84 11.25 -2.22
CA ALA A 65 13.17 11.46 -2.77
C ALA A 65 13.25 12.61 -3.79
N GLY A 66 12.15 13.32 -4.08
CA GLY A 66 12.10 14.39 -5.08
C GLY A 66 12.17 13.90 -6.53
N LEU A 67 12.02 12.59 -6.75
CA LEU A 67 12.07 11.93 -8.05
C LEU A 67 10.71 11.92 -8.77
N LEU A 68 9.62 12.11 -8.02
CA LEU A 68 8.25 12.19 -8.50
C LEU A 68 7.60 13.48 -7.98
N ASP A 69 7.14 14.36 -8.87
CA ASP A 69 6.42 15.57 -8.45
C ASP A 69 4.99 15.25 -7.98
N GLU A 70 4.40 16.17 -7.21
CA GLU A 70 3.04 16.01 -6.65
C GLU A 70 2.01 15.78 -7.76
N ARG A 71 2.11 16.50 -8.89
CA ARG A 71 1.18 16.34 -10.02
C ARG A 71 1.20 14.91 -10.56
N THR A 72 2.37 14.31 -10.68
CA THR A 72 2.54 12.95 -11.20
C THR A 72 2.15 11.90 -10.16
N PHE A 73 2.44 12.14 -8.88
CA PHE A 73 1.94 11.31 -7.80
C PHE A 73 0.40 11.23 -7.79
N PHE A 74 -0.29 12.38 -7.84
CA PHE A 74 -1.75 12.38 -7.93
C PHE A 74 -2.30 11.80 -9.23
N LYS A 75 -1.55 11.88 -10.35
CA LYS A 75 -1.91 11.13 -11.57
C LYS A 75 -1.87 9.63 -11.32
N ALA A 76 -0.85 9.11 -10.65
CA ALA A 76 -0.73 7.67 -10.35
C ALA A 76 -1.87 7.21 -9.43
N LEU A 77 -2.20 7.98 -8.38
CA LEU A 77 -3.36 7.68 -7.52
C LEU A 77 -4.69 7.63 -8.29
N ARG A 78 -4.86 8.45 -9.34
CA ARG A 78 -6.03 8.37 -10.23
C ARG A 78 -6.04 7.13 -11.11
N LEU A 79 -4.88 6.58 -11.46
CA LEU A 79 -4.81 5.31 -12.18
C LEU A 79 -5.24 4.16 -11.26
N PHE A 80 -4.80 4.17 -9.99
CA PHE A 80 -5.30 3.25 -8.98
C PHE A 80 -6.82 3.35 -8.81
N GLU A 81 -7.39 4.55 -8.72
CA GLU A 81 -8.84 4.75 -8.67
C GLU A 81 -9.54 4.16 -9.91
N ARG A 82 -9.00 4.45 -11.11
CA ARG A 82 -9.60 4.07 -12.39
C ARG A 82 -9.55 2.57 -12.68
N TYR A 83 -8.44 1.93 -12.34
CA TYR A 83 -8.17 0.52 -12.66
C TYR A 83 -8.34 -0.41 -11.46
N GLY A 84 -8.72 0.12 -10.30
CA GLY A 84 -9.10 -0.66 -9.13
C GLY A 84 -10.42 -1.40 -9.30
N VAL A 85 -10.56 -2.50 -8.54
CA VAL A 85 -11.82 -3.22 -8.31
C VAL A 85 -12.40 -2.75 -6.98
N TRP A 86 -13.68 -2.38 -7.00
CA TRP A 86 -14.35 -1.72 -5.89
C TRP A 86 -15.63 -2.43 -5.49
N ASN A 87 -16.15 -2.12 -4.30
CA ASN A 87 -17.32 -2.78 -3.70
C ASN A 87 -17.11 -4.29 -3.45
N VAL A 88 -15.89 -4.66 -3.06
CA VAL A 88 -15.46 -6.01 -2.74
C VAL A 88 -14.71 -6.03 -1.40
N ASP A 89 -14.72 -7.17 -0.70
CA ASP A 89 -13.87 -7.35 0.49
C ASP A 89 -12.45 -7.69 0.06
N LEU A 90 -11.53 -6.73 0.21
CA LEU A 90 -10.14 -6.86 -0.24
C LEU A 90 -9.42 -8.06 0.38
N ARG A 91 -9.82 -8.49 1.58
CA ARG A 91 -9.21 -9.62 2.30
C ARG A 91 -9.46 -10.97 1.62
N THR A 92 -10.46 -11.01 0.74
CA THR A 92 -10.85 -12.23 0.02
C THR A 92 -10.53 -12.17 -1.48
N GLN A 93 -9.91 -11.08 -1.93
CA GLN A 93 -9.56 -10.90 -3.34
C GLN A 93 -8.16 -11.40 -3.63
N HIS A 94 -8.02 -12.15 -4.73
CA HIS A 94 -6.74 -12.54 -5.32
C HIS A 94 -6.53 -11.92 -6.71
N ASP A 95 -7.44 -11.05 -7.16
CA ASP A 95 -7.30 -10.36 -8.44
C ASP A 95 -6.21 -9.28 -8.35
N ASN A 96 -5.32 -9.26 -9.35
CA ASN A 96 -4.20 -8.31 -9.38
C ASN A 96 -4.67 -6.84 -9.33
N SER A 97 -5.86 -6.51 -9.84
CA SER A 97 -6.37 -5.15 -9.81
C SER A 97 -6.84 -4.75 -8.41
N ALA A 98 -7.35 -5.69 -7.61
CA ALA A 98 -7.69 -5.44 -6.22
C ALA A 98 -6.41 -5.22 -5.38
N THR A 99 -5.39 -6.05 -5.58
CA THR A 99 -4.12 -6.00 -4.83
C THR A 99 -3.20 -4.87 -5.28
N ASN A 100 -3.16 -4.53 -6.57
CA ASN A 100 -2.19 -3.57 -7.12
C ASN A 100 -2.78 -2.19 -7.44
N ASN A 101 -4.10 -2.03 -7.47
CA ASN A 101 -4.74 -0.72 -7.69
C ASN A 101 -5.62 -0.31 -6.51
N SER A 102 -6.54 -1.16 -6.06
CA SER A 102 -7.43 -0.78 -4.96
C SER A 102 -6.72 -0.66 -3.62
N ALA A 103 -5.93 -1.69 -3.26
CA ALA A 103 -5.20 -1.71 -2.00
C ALA A 103 -4.23 -0.54 -1.79
N PRO A 104 -3.34 -0.16 -2.73
CA PRO A 104 -2.44 0.97 -2.50
C PRO A 104 -3.20 2.29 -2.34
N LEU A 105 -4.37 2.45 -2.97
CA LEU A 105 -5.21 3.63 -2.77
C LEU A 105 -5.82 3.67 -1.37
N VAL A 106 -6.29 2.53 -0.86
CA VAL A 106 -6.79 2.39 0.52
C VAL A 106 -5.67 2.64 1.53
N LEU A 107 -4.46 2.15 1.28
CA LEU A 107 -3.30 2.36 2.14
C LEU A 107 -2.83 3.82 2.13
N TYR A 108 -2.87 4.51 0.99
CA TYR A 108 -2.70 5.96 0.95
C TYR A 108 -3.77 6.68 1.76
N ALA A 109 -5.05 6.27 1.67
CA ALA A 109 -6.12 6.84 2.48
C ALA A 109 -5.88 6.63 3.99
N LEU A 110 -5.32 5.48 4.38
CA LEU A 110 -4.92 5.19 5.75
C LEU A 110 -3.78 6.11 6.19
N ASP A 111 -2.72 6.28 5.38
CA ASP A 111 -1.62 7.22 5.64
C ASP A 111 -2.13 8.65 5.87
N GLN A 112 -3.06 9.11 5.03
CA GLN A 112 -3.68 10.44 5.16
C GLN A 112 -4.56 10.55 6.41
N ARG A 113 -5.26 9.47 6.79
CA ARG A 113 -6.05 9.43 8.02
C ARG A 113 -5.14 9.51 9.24
N LEU A 114 -4.05 8.74 9.28
CA LEU A 114 -3.07 8.75 10.36
C LEU A 114 -2.46 10.13 10.55
N GLN A 115 -2.02 10.77 9.46
CA GLN A 115 -1.51 12.14 9.52
C GLN A 115 -2.53 13.12 10.09
N ARG A 116 -3.80 13.06 9.67
CA ARG A 116 -4.84 13.95 10.22
C ARG A 116 -5.09 13.70 11.71
N LEU A 117 -5.19 12.45 12.12
CA LEU A 117 -5.46 12.08 13.51
C LEU A 117 -4.31 12.39 14.46
N THR A 118 -3.08 12.38 13.95
CA THR A 118 -1.86 12.57 14.74
C THR A 118 -1.21 13.94 14.52
N ALA A 119 -1.89 14.87 13.84
CA ALA A 119 -1.34 16.18 13.46
C ALA A 119 0.02 16.08 12.74
N GLY A 120 0.15 15.08 11.86
CA GLY A 120 1.34 14.81 11.05
C GLY A 120 2.46 14.07 11.77
N LYS A 121 2.29 13.69 13.04
CA LYS A 121 3.32 13.01 13.84
C LYS A 121 3.53 11.54 13.45
N ALA A 122 2.52 10.90 12.85
CA ALA A 122 2.61 9.52 12.41
C ALA A 122 2.06 9.33 10.98
N ARG A 123 2.59 8.29 10.33
CA ARG A 123 2.33 7.87 8.96
C ARG A 123 2.14 6.35 8.88
N LEU A 124 1.84 5.86 7.69
CA LEU A 124 1.81 4.42 7.42
C LEU A 124 3.15 3.74 7.73
N ASP A 125 4.27 4.46 7.61
CA ASP A 125 5.60 4.02 8.01
C ASP A 125 5.64 3.49 9.46
N ASP A 126 4.94 4.17 10.37
CA ASP A 126 4.89 3.80 11.78
C ASP A 126 4.08 2.53 12.01
N VAL A 127 3.04 2.32 11.19
CA VAL A 127 2.26 1.08 11.18
C VAL A 127 3.14 -0.08 10.70
N VAL A 128 3.84 0.08 9.58
CA VAL A 128 4.73 -0.96 9.02
C VAL A 128 5.85 -1.31 10.00
N ARG A 129 6.44 -0.32 10.67
CA ARG A 129 7.45 -0.57 11.71
C ARG A 129 6.89 -1.40 12.86
N ARG A 130 5.68 -1.05 13.33
CA ARG A 130 5.00 -1.78 14.40
C ARG A 130 4.63 -3.20 14.01
N LEU A 131 4.26 -3.43 12.74
CA LEU A 131 4.04 -4.80 12.24
C LEU A 131 5.29 -5.67 12.36
N GLY A 132 6.49 -5.09 12.24
CA GLY A 132 7.74 -5.82 12.46
C GLY A 132 7.98 -6.29 13.89
N GLU A 133 7.24 -5.78 14.86
CA GLU A 133 7.30 -6.22 16.27
C GLU A 133 6.47 -7.50 16.50
N TYR A 134 5.62 -7.89 15.53
CA TYR A 134 4.79 -9.07 15.65
C TYR A 134 5.61 -10.35 15.50
N GLN A 135 5.50 -11.25 16.49
CA GLN A 135 6.13 -12.56 16.46
C GLN A 135 5.36 -13.59 15.61
N LYS A 136 4.11 -13.28 15.26
CA LYS A 136 3.21 -14.15 14.48
C LYS A 136 2.99 -13.56 13.09
N PRO A 137 2.60 -14.38 12.10
CA PRO A 137 2.16 -13.89 10.80
C PRO A 137 1.10 -12.80 10.95
N VAL A 138 1.24 -11.73 10.17
CA VAL A 138 0.40 -10.53 10.21
C VAL A 138 -0.75 -10.68 9.23
N ASP A 139 -1.97 -10.64 9.75
CA ASP A 139 -3.23 -10.62 9.00
C ASP A 139 -3.83 -9.19 8.98
N SER A 140 -4.99 -9.02 8.33
CA SER A 140 -5.68 -7.73 8.30
C SER A 140 -6.07 -7.21 9.69
N ALA A 141 -6.32 -8.10 10.65
CA ALA A 141 -6.63 -7.72 12.03
C ALA A 141 -5.39 -7.14 12.73
N ALA A 142 -4.22 -7.76 12.54
CA ALA A 142 -2.96 -7.23 13.02
C ALA A 142 -2.63 -5.86 12.40
N LEU A 143 -2.87 -5.68 11.08
CA LEU A 143 -2.75 -4.38 10.42
C LEU A 143 -3.68 -3.33 11.04
N GLN A 144 -4.94 -3.67 11.29
CA GLN A 144 -5.89 -2.76 11.94
C GLN A 144 -5.41 -2.38 13.33
N LEU A 145 -5.06 -3.36 14.17
CA LEU A 145 -4.60 -3.10 15.54
C LEU A 145 -3.34 -2.25 15.57
N ALA A 146 -2.39 -2.49 14.64
CA ALA A 146 -1.20 -1.67 14.52
C ALA A 146 -1.54 -0.23 14.12
N ALA A 147 -2.45 -0.04 13.16
CA ALA A 147 -2.89 1.29 12.73
C ALA A 147 -3.66 2.03 13.83
N GLU A 148 -4.51 1.34 14.60
CA GLU A 148 -5.23 1.92 15.75
C GLU A 148 -4.29 2.35 16.87
N ALA A 149 -3.27 1.54 17.16
CA ALA A 149 -2.25 1.87 18.14
C ALA A 149 -1.44 3.11 17.73
N VAL A 150 -1.09 3.24 16.44
CA VAL A 150 -0.42 4.43 15.90
C VAL A 150 -1.33 5.65 15.91
N ALA A 151 -2.62 5.47 15.57
CA ALA A 151 -3.60 6.56 15.56
C ALA A 151 -4.01 7.04 16.96
N GLY A 152 -3.82 6.22 18.00
CA GLY A 152 -4.30 6.46 19.35
C GLY A 152 -5.82 6.36 19.50
N GLN A 153 -6.53 5.82 18.51
CA GLN A 153 -7.99 5.67 18.50
C GLN A 153 -8.43 4.57 17.53
N SER A 154 -9.68 4.12 17.65
CA SER A 154 -10.21 3.09 16.74
C SER A 154 -10.33 3.59 15.29
N LEU A 155 -10.01 2.68 14.38
CA LEU A 155 -10.13 2.81 12.93
C LEU A 155 -11.10 1.76 12.36
N ALA A 156 -11.88 1.07 13.19
CA ALA A 156 -12.83 0.04 12.76
C ALA A 156 -13.76 0.52 11.63
N GLN A 157 -14.27 1.75 11.71
CA GLN A 157 -15.11 2.32 10.64
C GLN A 157 -14.35 2.55 9.34
N PHE A 158 -13.06 2.89 9.40
CA PHE A 158 -12.21 3.02 8.22
C PHE A 158 -12.04 1.66 7.54
N PHE A 159 -11.66 0.63 8.31
CA PHE A 159 -11.48 -0.72 7.78
C PHE A 159 -12.80 -1.28 7.24
N GLN A 160 -13.89 -1.20 8.00
CA GLN A 160 -15.22 -1.64 7.54
C GLN A 160 -15.62 -0.99 6.21
N ARG A 161 -15.32 0.30 6.04
CA ARG A 161 -15.71 1.06 4.85
C ARG A 161 -14.82 0.76 3.63
N TYR A 162 -13.51 0.74 3.81
CA TYR A 162 -12.57 0.74 2.68
C TYR A 162 -11.93 -0.62 2.43
N VAL A 163 -11.80 -1.47 3.46
CA VAL A 163 -11.23 -2.81 3.33
C VAL A 163 -12.34 -3.85 3.13
N TYR A 164 -13.36 -3.84 3.99
CA TYR A 164 -14.41 -4.87 4.00
C TYR A 164 -15.48 -4.59 2.94
N ALA A 165 -15.92 -3.33 2.84
CA ALA A 165 -16.89 -2.93 1.82
C ALA A 165 -16.24 -2.44 0.52
N GLY A 166 -14.91 -2.30 0.46
CA GLY A 166 -14.18 -1.90 -0.75
C GLY A 166 -14.63 -0.58 -1.36
N GLN A 167 -15.10 0.37 -0.56
CA GLN A 167 -15.49 1.68 -1.09
C GLN A 167 -14.27 2.44 -1.62
N ILE A 168 -14.49 3.29 -2.62
CA ILE A 168 -13.44 4.11 -3.21
C ILE A 168 -13.07 5.25 -2.23
N PRO A 169 -11.83 5.33 -1.73
CA PRO A 169 -11.40 6.49 -0.95
C PRO A 169 -11.33 7.73 -1.84
N ARG A 170 -11.89 8.85 -1.39
CA ARG A 170 -11.82 10.14 -2.11
C ARG A 170 -10.79 11.05 -1.46
N PHE A 171 -9.99 11.70 -2.29
CA PHE A 171 -9.00 12.70 -1.87
C PHE A 171 -9.32 14.03 -2.52
N ASN A 172 -9.02 15.14 -1.82
CA ASN A 172 -9.16 16.46 -2.42
C ASN A 172 -8.24 16.54 -3.64
N ARG A 173 -8.85 16.76 -4.80
CA ARG A 173 -8.16 16.88 -6.08
C ARG A 173 -7.38 18.19 -6.05
N VAL A 174 -6.05 18.11 -6.09
CA VAL A 174 -5.26 19.27 -6.46
C VAL A 174 -5.39 19.36 -7.99
N ASP A 175 -6.14 20.34 -8.44
CA ASP A 175 -6.33 20.66 -9.86
C ASP A 175 -5.02 21.14 -10.51
#